data_AF-A0A1F8R113-F1
#
_entry.id   AF-A0A1F8R113-F1
#
_cell.length_a   1.000
_cell.length_b   1.000
_cell.length_c   1.000
_cell.angle_alpha   90.00
_cell.angle_beta   90.00
_cell.angle_gamma   90.00
#
_symmetry.space_group_name_H-M   'P 1'
#
loop_
_entity.id
_entity.type
_entity.pdbx_description
1 polymer ?
#
loop_
_entity_poly.entity_id
_entity_poly.type
_entity_poly.pdbx_seq_one_letter_code
_entity_poly.pdbx_strand_id
1 'polypeptide(L)'
;MSKAFVNIHGGGKFMSDFYISQVQALTNILGSQPTCLSCWYGDLSDVGPKVRDLGPEWSPEAQEFRAAFEQELQQHLRQSMERPESTPATSRGLADFAYSAADVVNDVARYLFDTRLQQEIQKRLMDVLEKATQDYDETILVSHSLGTVISFDVLRAGANRYKISKFLTLGCPLRKLVRTGIRSADLGAINRTTVPFWRNVYDTTDPVADAIGPAFPGYPIEDMFVNNATLPISSHDYWGNPQVLEMIAEELQ
;
A
#
# COMPACT_ATOMS: atom_id res chain seq x y z
N MET A 1 8.24 26.47 -1.19
CA MET A 1 8.45 25.45 -0.14
C MET A 1 8.97 24.21 -0.83
N SER A 2 9.97 23.54 -0.26
CA SER A 2 10.51 22.30 -0.83
C SER A 2 9.65 21.10 -0.41
N LYS A 3 9.37 20.19 -1.34
CA LYS A 3 8.55 19.00 -1.10
C LYS A 3 9.38 17.73 -1.35
N ALA A 4 9.26 16.75 -0.47
CA ALA A 4 9.73 15.40 -0.70
C ALA A 4 8.57 14.48 -1.06
N PHE A 5 8.75 13.71 -2.13
CA PHE A 5 7.94 12.55 -2.46
C PHE A 5 8.55 11.34 -1.76
N VAL A 6 7.90 10.82 -0.72
CA VAL A 6 8.30 9.57 -0.08
C VAL A 6 7.43 8.44 -0.63
N ASN A 7 8.06 7.43 -1.21
CA ASN A 7 7.37 6.32 -1.83
C ASN A 7 7.68 5.00 -1.11
N ILE A 8 6.63 4.25 -0.73
CA ILE A 8 6.77 2.92 -0.16
C ILE A 8 5.81 1.94 -0.81
N HIS A 9 6.33 0.76 -1.12
CA HIS A 9 5.56 -0.31 -1.74
C HIS A 9 5.84 -1.63 -1.02
N GLY A 10 4.79 -2.41 -0.82
CA GLY A 10 4.82 -3.57 0.06
C GLY A 10 4.96 -4.95 -0.59
N GLY A 11 5.04 -5.06 -1.91
CA GLY A 11 5.17 -6.36 -2.59
C GLY A 11 6.59 -6.95 -2.49
N GLY A 12 6.70 -8.20 -2.06
CA GLY A 12 7.96 -8.92 -1.87
C GLY A 12 8.77 -9.16 -3.15
N LYS A 13 8.11 -9.18 -4.31
CA LYS A 13 8.70 -9.66 -5.59
C LYS A 13 9.27 -8.57 -6.49
N PHE A 14 9.04 -7.28 -6.22
CA PHE A 14 9.59 -6.25 -7.10
C PHE A 14 11.03 -5.92 -6.75
N MET A 15 11.78 -5.53 -7.77
CA MET A 15 13.16 -5.13 -7.66
C MET A 15 13.26 -3.77 -6.97
N SER A 16 14.42 -3.48 -6.35
CA SER A 16 14.65 -2.24 -5.60
C SER A 16 14.57 -0.97 -6.46
N ASP A 17 14.59 -1.10 -7.78
CA ASP A 17 14.46 -0.05 -8.79
C ASP A 17 13.02 0.13 -9.32
N PHE A 18 12.02 -0.57 -8.75
CA PHE A 18 10.61 -0.43 -9.14
C PHE A 18 10.09 1.03 -9.09
N TYR A 19 10.67 1.87 -8.23
CA TYR A 19 10.31 3.30 -8.15
C TYR A 19 10.81 4.11 -9.36
N ILE A 20 11.79 3.62 -10.14
CA ILE A 20 12.37 4.37 -11.26
C ILE A 20 11.30 4.65 -12.32
N SER A 21 10.49 3.65 -12.67
CA SER A 21 9.42 3.83 -13.65
C SER A 21 8.36 4.82 -13.18
N GLN A 22 8.05 4.82 -11.89
CA GLN A 22 7.08 5.73 -11.27
C GLN A 22 7.60 7.17 -11.25
N VAL A 23 8.86 7.35 -10.83
CA VAL A 23 9.52 8.67 -10.85
C VAL A 23 9.64 9.18 -12.29
N GLN A 24 9.96 8.32 -13.25
CA GLN A 24 9.99 8.69 -14.68
C GLN A 24 8.60 9.09 -15.19
N ALA A 25 7.56 8.34 -14.84
CA ALA A 25 6.19 8.67 -15.21
C ALA A 25 5.76 10.04 -14.66
N LEU A 26 6.05 10.31 -13.38
CA LEU A 26 5.82 11.62 -12.76
C LEU A 26 6.67 12.72 -13.40
N THR A 27 7.93 12.44 -13.74
CA THR A 27 8.82 13.39 -14.42
C THR A 27 8.24 13.83 -15.76
N ASN A 28 7.64 12.91 -16.50
CA ASN A 28 7.02 13.21 -17.80
C ASN A 28 5.83 14.17 -17.65
N ILE A 29 5.07 14.08 -16.56
CA ILE A 29 3.91 14.94 -16.29
C ILE A 29 4.35 16.29 -15.71
N LEU A 30 5.28 16.28 -14.76
CA LEU A 30 5.77 17.47 -14.05
C LEU A 30 6.73 18.31 -14.89
N GLY A 31 7.30 17.75 -15.96
CA GLY A 31 8.37 18.38 -16.76
C GLY A 31 9.72 18.47 -16.03
N SER A 32 9.81 17.97 -14.79
CA SER A 32 11.03 17.91 -13.99
C SER A 32 10.98 16.73 -13.02
N GLN A 33 12.13 16.20 -12.64
CA GLN A 33 12.19 15.03 -11.77
C GLN A 33 11.83 15.43 -10.33
N PRO A 34 10.77 14.84 -9.73
CA PRO A 34 10.43 15.13 -8.34
C PRO A 34 11.52 14.58 -7.41
N THR A 35 11.72 15.24 -6.27
CA THR A 35 12.61 14.73 -5.23
C THR A 35 12.00 13.50 -4.56
N CYS A 36 12.48 12.32 -4.96
CA CYS A 36 11.97 11.04 -4.47
C CYS A 36 12.90 10.44 -3.40
N LEU A 37 12.31 10.03 -2.27
CA LEU A 37 12.93 9.19 -1.26
C LEU A 37 12.16 7.87 -1.19
N SER A 38 12.76 6.77 -1.64
CA SER A 38 12.08 5.46 -1.70
C SER A 38 12.38 4.59 -0.48
N CYS A 39 11.39 3.82 -0.04
CA CYS A 39 11.49 2.78 0.97
C CYS A 39 10.93 1.47 0.39
N TRP A 40 11.68 0.39 0.50
CA TRP A 40 11.34 -0.89 -0.14
C TRP A 40 11.16 -2.01 0.89
N TYR A 41 10.14 -2.85 0.69
CA TYR A 41 9.89 -4.05 1.50
C TYR A 41 10.51 -5.31 0.90
N GLY A 42 10.54 -5.44 -0.44
CA GLY A 42 10.83 -6.73 -1.07
C GLY A 42 12.25 -7.27 -0.86
N ASP A 43 13.25 -6.40 -0.73
CA ASP A 43 14.61 -6.82 -0.35
C ASP A 43 14.72 -7.27 1.10
N LEU A 44 13.80 -6.82 1.97
CA LEU A 44 13.69 -7.29 3.35
C LEU A 44 12.88 -8.57 3.48
N SER A 45 12.08 -8.94 2.48
CA SER A 45 11.35 -10.21 2.50
C SER A 45 12.26 -11.45 2.51
N ASP A 46 13.56 -11.25 2.27
CA ASP A 46 14.67 -12.20 2.42
C ASP A 46 15.42 -12.09 3.77
N VAL A 47 15.01 -11.21 4.70
CA VAL A 47 15.60 -11.12 6.04
C VAL A 47 15.01 -12.21 6.93
N GLY A 48 15.74 -13.32 6.98
CA GLY A 48 15.40 -14.56 7.69
C GLY A 48 16.10 -15.75 7.01
N PRO A 49 16.15 -16.95 7.61
CA PRO A 49 16.62 -18.13 6.88
C PRO A 49 15.79 -18.30 5.60
N LYS A 50 16.45 -18.55 4.46
CA LYS A 50 15.81 -18.66 3.13
C LYS A 50 14.67 -19.67 3.17
N VAL A 51 13.44 -19.15 3.21
CA VAL A 51 12.18 -19.89 3.08
C VAL A 51 11.99 -20.29 1.61
N ARG A 52 12.92 -21.07 1.06
CA ARG A 52 12.65 -21.87 -0.14
C ARG A 52 12.62 -23.36 0.15
N ASP A 53 13.13 -23.81 1.31
CA ASP A 53 13.11 -25.24 1.67
C ASP A 53 12.44 -25.56 3.02
N LEU A 54 12.08 -24.57 3.83
CA LEU A 54 11.25 -24.76 5.02
C LEU A 54 10.35 -23.53 5.14
N GLY A 55 9.06 -23.68 4.87
CA GLY A 55 8.05 -22.69 5.24
C GLY A 55 8.23 -22.32 6.71
N PRO A 56 8.07 -21.05 7.14
CA PRO A 56 8.04 -20.79 8.57
C PRO A 56 6.97 -21.71 9.18
N GLU A 57 7.29 -22.34 10.31
CA GLU A 57 6.23 -22.91 11.14
C GLU A 57 5.36 -21.73 11.58
N TRP A 58 4.33 -21.45 10.79
CA TRP A 58 3.37 -20.41 11.08
C TRP A 58 2.75 -20.73 12.42
N SER A 59 2.73 -19.75 13.33
CA SER A 59 1.95 -19.90 14.55
C SER A 59 0.48 -20.20 14.20
N PRO A 60 -0.29 -20.88 15.06
CA PRO A 60 -1.70 -21.13 14.83
C PRO A 60 -2.47 -19.85 14.46
N GLU A 61 -2.15 -18.73 15.12
CA GLU A 61 -2.75 -17.42 14.86
C GLU A 61 -2.43 -16.90 13.45
N ALA A 62 -1.19 -17.10 12.99
CA ALA A 62 -0.79 -16.72 11.63
C ALA A 62 -1.47 -17.59 10.57
N GLN A 63 -1.71 -18.88 10.86
CA GLN A 63 -2.45 -19.77 9.96
C GLN A 63 -3.93 -19.39 9.88
N GLU A 64 -4.56 -19.13 11.02
CA GLU A 64 -5.94 -18.66 11.11
C GLU A 64 -6.12 -17.33 10.37
N PHE A 65 -5.19 -16.39 10.57
CA PHE A 65 -5.18 -15.12 9.83
C PHE A 65 -5.12 -15.35 8.32
N ARG A 66 -4.15 -16.14 7.86
CA ARG A 66 -3.95 -16.38 6.42
C ARG A 66 -5.22 -16.96 5.80
N ALA A 67 -5.84 -17.95 6.45
CA ALA A 67 -7.09 -18.54 5.99
C ALA A 67 -8.25 -17.53 5.94
N ALA A 68 -8.43 -16.74 6.99
CA ALA A 68 -9.50 -15.74 7.05
C ALA A 68 -9.30 -14.61 6.03
N PHE A 69 -8.07 -14.13 5.88
CA PHE A 69 -7.74 -13.06 4.94
C PHE A 69 -7.85 -13.55 3.49
N GLU A 70 -7.39 -14.76 3.18
CA GLU A 70 -7.58 -15.37 1.87
C GLU A 70 -9.08 -15.54 1.52
N GLN A 71 -9.90 -15.98 2.48
CA GLN A 71 -11.35 -16.07 2.29
C GLN A 71 -12.00 -14.70 2.01
N GLU A 72 -11.60 -13.65 2.73
CA GLU A 72 -12.10 -12.29 2.50
C GLU A 72 -11.70 -11.77 1.09
N LEU A 73 -10.47 -12.02 0.64
CA LEU A 73 -10.05 -11.68 -0.73
C LEU A 73 -10.89 -12.46 -1.75
N GLN A 74 -11.02 -13.79 -1.60
CA GLN A 74 -11.81 -14.62 -2.51
C GLN A 74 -13.29 -14.22 -2.55
N GLN A 75 -13.88 -13.82 -1.41
CA GLN A 75 -15.25 -13.33 -1.36
C GLN A 75 -15.41 -12.03 -2.15
N HIS A 76 -14.47 -11.08 -1.98
CA HIS A 76 -14.48 -9.84 -2.73
C HIS A 76 -14.39 -10.10 -4.24
N LEU A 77 -13.53 -11.03 -4.65
CA LEU A 77 -13.40 -11.44 -6.05
C LEU A 77 -14.67 -11.99 -6.65
N ARG A 78 -15.40 -12.84 -5.91
CA ARG A 78 -16.68 -13.36 -6.38
C ARG A 78 -17.68 -12.23 -6.56
N GLN A 79 -17.74 -11.31 -5.61
CA GLN A 79 -18.65 -10.15 -5.68
C GLN A 79 -18.31 -9.20 -6.82
N SER A 80 -17.03 -9.01 -7.16
CA SER A 80 -16.63 -8.16 -8.29
C SER A 80 -16.94 -8.80 -9.64
N MET A 81 -16.81 -10.13 -9.77
CA MET A 81 -17.19 -10.88 -10.98
C MET A 81 -18.71 -10.95 -11.22
N GLU A 82 -19.53 -10.83 -10.18
CA GLU A 82 -20.99 -10.83 -10.29
C GLU A 82 -21.56 -9.46 -10.73
N ARG A 83 -20.73 -8.40 -10.83
CA ARG A 83 -21.17 -7.08 -11.29
C ARG A 83 -21.20 -7.01 -12.83
N PRO A 84 -22.33 -6.61 -13.45
CA PRO A 84 -22.53 -6.68 -14.90
C PRO A 84 -21.67 -5.71 -15.75
N GLU A 85 -20.87 -4.84 -15.13
CA GLU A 85 -19.99 -3.87 -15.82
C GLU A 85 -18.54 -4.36 -16.01
N SER A 86 -18.17 -5.55 -15.52
CA SER A 86 -16.81 -6.07 -15.69
C SER A 86 -16.61 -6.69 -17.08
N THR A 87 -15.72 -6.11 -17.88
CA THR A 87 -15.20 -6.69 -19.13
C THR A 87 -14.71 -8.13 -18.87
N PRO A 88 -14.93 -9.12 -19.77
CA PRO A 88 -14.59 -10.50 -19.47
C PRO A 88 -13.07 -10.65 -19.28
N ALA A 89 -12.66 -11.02 -18.07
CA ALA A 89 -11.26 -11.35 -17.79
C ALA A 89 -10.85 -12.55 -18.66
N THR A 90 -9.77 -12.40 -19.44
CA THR A 90 -9.19 -13.54 -20.17
C THR A 90 -8.59 -14.54 -19.18
N SER A 91 -8.50 -15.81 -19.55
CA SER A 91 -7.94 -16.89 -18.70
C SER A 91 -6.51 -16.62 -18.20
N ARG A 92 -5.74 -15.77 -18.90
CA ARG A 92 -4.40 -15.31 -18.48
C ARG A 92 -4.45 -14.25 -17.37
N GLY A 93 -5.38 -13.30 -17.47
CA GLY A 93 -5.59 -12.28 -16.44
C GLY A 93 -6.02 -12.88 -15.10
N LEU A 94 -6.83 -13.95 -15.12
CA LEU A 94 -7.22 -14.69 -13.91
C LEU A 94 -6.04 -15.43 -13.24
N ALA A 95 -5.06 -15.91 -14.03
CA ALA A 95 -3.91 -16.65 -13.52
C ALA A 95 -2.84 -15.73 -12.89
N ASP A 96 -2.53 -14.59 -13.53
CA ASP A 96 -1.64 -13.56 -12.98
C ASP A 96 -2.23 -12.94 -11.69
N PHE A 97 -3.56 -12.89 -11.62
CA PHE A 97 -4.34 -12.38 -10.50
C PHE A 97 -4.44 -13.35 -9.31
N ALA A 98 -4.65 -14.64 -9.56
CA ALA A 98 -4.62 -15.67 -8.51
C ALA A 98 -3.21 -15.80 -7.88
N TYR A 99 -2.16 -15.60 -8.68
CA TYR A 99 -0.78 -15.52 -8.17
C TYR A 99 -0.58 -14.31 -7.24
N SER A 100 -1.20 -13.16 -7.53
CA SER A 100 -1.07 -11.95 -6.69
C SER A 100 -1.73 -12.05 -5.31
N ALA A 101 -2.87 -12.75 -5.18
CA ALA A 101 -3.60 -12.79 -3.91
C ALA A 101 -2.87 -13.60 -2.84
N ALA A 102 -2.34 -14.78 -3.19
CA ALA A 102 -1.58 -15.61 -2.26
C ALA A 102 -0.26 -14.93 -1.83
N ASP A 103 0.41 -14.24 -2.76
CA ASP A 103 1.59 -13.43 -2.45
C ASP A 103 1.26 -12.30 -1.48
N VAL A 104 0.17 -11.56 -1.72
CA VAL A 104 -0.31 -10.51 -0.82
C VAL A 104 -0.64 -11.06 0.57
N VAL A 105 -1.35 -12.19 0.66
CA VAL A 105 -1.64 -12.85 1.95
C VAL A 105 -0.35 -13.21 2.68
N ASN A 106 0.64 -13.78 1.98
CA ASN A 106 1.91 -14.14 2.59
C ASN A 106 2.72 -12.92 3.03
N ASP A 107 2.82 -11.88 2.21
CA ASP A 107 3.54 -10.66 2.55
C ASP A 107 2.91 -9.94 3.75
N VAL A 108 1.58 -9.83 3.76
CA VAL A 108 0.84 -9.26 4.90
C VAL A 108 1.04 -10.13 6.15
N ALA A 109 0.91 -11.45 6.04
CA ALA A 109 1.13 -12.34 7.19
C ALA A 109 2.56 -12.24 7.73
N ARG A 110 3.58 -12.21 6.86
CA ARG A 110 4.97 -12.00 7.27
C ARG A 110 5.12 -10.70 8.04
N TYR A 111 4.62 -9.59 7.51
CA TYR A 111 4.69 -8.31 8.21
C TYR A 111 3.97 -8.29 9.57
N LEU A 112 2.84 -9.00 9.68
CA LEU A 112 2.05 -9.01 10.92
C LEU A 112 2.64 -9.92 12.00
N PHE A 113 3.25 -11.04 11.63
CA PHE A 113 3.64 -12.10 12.55
C PHE A 113 5.16 -12.30 12.69
N ASP A 114 5.97 -11.79 11.75
CA ASP A 114 7.43 -11.73 11.90
C ASP A 114 7.82 -10.37 12.50
N THR A 115 8.01 -10.36 13.82
CA THR A 115 8.37 -9.15 14.57
C THR A 115 9.68 -8.53 14.10
N ARG A 116 10.66 -9.35 13.67
CA ARG A 116 11.95 -8.84 13.21
C ARG A 116 11.76 -8.12 11.89
N LEU A 117 11.12 -8.76 10.92
CA LEU A 117 10.83 -8.17 9.63
C LEU A 117 10.03 -6.87 9.78
N GLN A 118 8.99 -6.89 10.63
CA GLN A 118 8.17 -5.73 10.95
C GLN A 118 9.02 -4.56 11.47
N GLN A 119 9.88 -4.80 12.45
CA GLN A 119 10.73 -3.76 13.03
C GLN A 119 11.73 -3.21 12.01
N GLU A 120 12.32 -4.07 11.18
CA GLU A 120 13.29 -3.65 10.17
C GLU A 120 12.65 -2.76 9.10
N ILE A 121 11.48 -3.13 8.55
CA ILE A 121 10.81 -2.29 7.54
C ILE A 121 10.24 -1.01 8.15
N GLN A 122 9.67 -1.07 9.36
CA GLN A 122 9.20 0.14 10.04
C GLN A 122 10.37 1.09 10.30
N LYS A 123 11.50 0.58 10.80
CA LYS A 123 12.71 1.40 11.00
C LYS A 123 13.17 2.05 9.70
N ARG A 124 13.20 1.31 8.60
CA ARG A 124 13.58 1.84 7.29
C ARG A 124 12.67 3.00 6.86
N LEU A 125 11.35 2.84 6.99
CA LEU A 125 10.42 3.93 6.67
C LEU A 125 10.61 5.12 7.62
N MET A 126 10.81 4.88 8.92
CA MET A 126 11.09 5.95 9.89
C MET A 126 12.35 6.73 9.50
N ASP A 127 13.45 6.06 9.15
CA ASP A 127 14.71 6.72 8.75
C ASP A 127 14.51 7.59 7.48
N VAL A 128 13.70 7.12 6.52
CA VAL A 128 13.36 7.88 5.30
C VAL A 128 12.50 9.10 5.63
N LEU A 129 11.49 8.97 6.49
CA LEU A 129 10.62 10.07 6.91
C LEU A 129 11.37 11.10 7.78
N GLU A 130 12.31 10.66 8.61
CA GLU A 130 13.20 11.53 9.38
C GLU A 130 14.08 12.36 8.45
N LYS A 131 14.68 11.73 7.42
CA LYS A 131 15.43 12.44 6.38
C LYS A 131 14.56 13.45 5.63
N ALA A 132 13.36 13.05 5.21
CA ALA A 132 12.42 13.95 4.54
C ALA A 132 12.07 15.16 5.41
N THR A 133 11.85 14.94 6.71
CA THR A 133 11.53 15.98 7.69
C THR A 133 12.68 16.96 7.93
N GLN A 134 13.92 16.48 7.88
CA GLN A 134 15.13 17.30 8.06
C GLN A 134 15.41 18.16 6.81
N ASP A 135 15.31 17.57 5.63
CA ASP A 135 15.80 18.17 4.39
C ASP A 135 14.73 18.99 3.63
N TYR A 136 13.43 18.81 3.96
CA TYR A 136 12.32 19.42 3.20
C TYR A 136 11.27 20.09 4.12
N ASP A 137 10.49 21.01 3.53
CA ASP A 137 9.40 21.70 4.23
C ASP A 137 8.16 20.83 4.38
N GLU A 138 7.89 19.96 3.39
CA GLU A 138 6.72 19.09 3.35
C GLU A 138 7.06 17.70 2.82
N THR A 139 6.34 16.69 3.31
CA THR A 139 6.44 15.30 2.85
C THR A 139 5.09 14.81 2.33
N ILE A 140 5.09 14.36 1.08
CA ILE A 140 3.97 13.66 0.44
C ILE A 140 4.32 12.18 0.48
N LEU A 141 3.66 11.44 1.37
CA LEU A 141 3.85 10.00 1.54
C LEU A 141 2.89 9.25 0.64
N VAL A 142 3.41 8.55 -0.36
CA VAL A 142 2.64 7.67 -1.24
C VAL A 142 2.97 6.23 -0.89
N SER A 143 1.94 5.48 -0.53
CA SER A 143 2.06 4.10 -0.07
C SER A 143 1.19 3.19 -0.90
N HIS A 144 1.72 2.04 -1.32
CA HIS A 144 0.99 1.08 -2.15
C HIS A 144 0.98 -0.32 -1.53
N SER A 145 -0.17 -0.99 -1.61
CA SER A 145 -0.36 -2.37 -1.15
C SER A 145 0.01 -2.52 0.33
N LEU A 146 0.81 -3.52 0.72
CA LEU A 146 1.32 -3.67 2.10
C LEU A 146 2.08 -2.43 2.61
N GLY A 147 2.65 -1.60 1.73
CA GLY A 147 3.27 -0.32 2.09
C GLY A 147 2.30 0.61 2.82
N THR A 148 1.00 0.53 2.52
CA THR A 148 -0.04 1.31 3.21
C THR A 148 -0.21 0.89 4.68
N VAL A 149 -0.07 -0.40 4.98
CA VAL A 149 -0.16 -0.93 6.36
C VAL A 149 1.08 -0.54 7.15
N ILE A 150 2.25 -0.65 6.52
CA ILE A 150 3.53 -0.23 7.13
C ILE A 150 3.49 1.26 7.47
N SER A 151 3.08 2.10 6.51
CA SER A 151 2.93 3.53 6.72
C SER A 151 1.91 3.87 7.79
N PHE A 152 0.76 3.20 7.80
CA PHE A 152 -0.24 3.38 8.84
C PHE A 152 0.32 3.06 10.23
N ASP A 153 1.00 1.93 10.40
CA ASP A 153 1.56 1.55 11.71
C ASP A 153 2.65 2.55 12.18
N VAL A 154 3.53 3.01 11.28
CA VAL A 154 4.55 4.04 11.59
C VAL A 154 3.91 5.38 11.96
N LEU A 155 2.95 5.86 11.17
CA LEU A 155 2.27 7.13 11.42
C LEU A 155 1.37 7.05 12.66
N ARG A 156 0.67 5.95 12.88
CA ARG A 156 -0.13 5.72 14.09
C ARG A 156 0.73 5.80 15.35
N ALA A 157 1.96 5.27 15.30
CA ALA A 157 2.89 5.31 16.41
C ALA A 157 3.53 6.69 16.64
N GLY A 158 3.67 7.54 15.60
CA GLY A 158 4.45 8.77 15.73
C GLY A 158 4.35 9.80 14.61
N ALA A 159 3.17 10.02 14.01
CA ALA A 159 2.99 10.99 12.91
C ALA A 159 3.44 12.41 13.27
N ASN A 160 3.37 12.81 14.54
CA ASN A 160 3.83 14.11 15.03
C ASN A 160 5.35 14.34 14.89
N ARG A 161 6.12 13.30 14.56
CA ARG A 161 7.56 13.37 14.32
C ARG A 161 7.91 13.79 12.90
N TYR A 162 6.93 13.81 12.00
CA TYR A 162 7.14 13.95 10.57
C TYR A 162 6.37 15.13 9.99
N LYS A 163 6.91 15.78 8.96
CA LYS A 163 6.24 16.86 8.22
C LYS A 163 5.32 16.31 7.12
N ILE A 164 4.40 15.41 7.47
CA ILE A 164 3.45 14.86 6.50
C ILE A 164 2.43 15.93 6.12
N SER A 165 2.43 16.36 4.87
CA SER A 165 1.37 17.23 4.33
C SER A 165 0.25 16.40 3.70
N LYS A 166 0.60 15.26 3.07
CA LYS A 166 -0.35 14.40 2.36
C LYS A 166 0.03 12.93 2.54
N PHE A 167 -0.95 12.11 2.86
CA PHE A 167 -0.82 10.65 2.89
C PHE A 167 -1.72 10.05 1.81
N LEU A 168 -1.11 9.49 0.75
CA LEU A 168 -1.80 8.87 -0.36
C LEU A 168 -1.65 7.34 -0.24
N THR A 169 -2.77 6.62 -0.18
CA THR A 169 -2.77 5.16 -0.14
C THR A 169 -3.34 4.61 -1.44
N LEU A 170 -2.61 3.68 -2.06
CA LEU A 170 -3.00 2.97 -3.28
C LEU A 170 -3.19 1.50 -2.95
N GLY A 171 -4.23 0.85 -3.47
CA GLY A 171 -4.39 -0.60 -3.33
C GLY A 171 -4.46 -1.08 -1.86
N CYS A 172 -5.15 -0.34 -0.99
CA CYS A 172 -4.98 -0.44 0.46
C CYS A 172 -5.81 -1.58 1.12
N PRO A 173 -5.18 -2.58 1.80
CA PRO A 173 -5.91 -3.62 2.52
C PRO A 173 -6.42 -3.24 3.91
N LEU A 174 -6.18 -2.01 4.40
CA LEU A 174 -6.44 -1.63 5.80
C LEU A 174 -7.87 -1.91 6.25
N ARG A 175 -8.87 -1.61 5.42
CA ARG A 175 -10.27 -1.87 5.77
C ARG A 175 -10.54 -3.35 6.05
N LYS A 176 -9.94 -4.25 5.27
CA LYS A 176 -10.08 -5.69 5.48
C LYS A 176 -9.40 -6.12 6.77
N LEU A 177 -8.20 -5.62 7.05
CA LEU A 177 -7.48 -5.91 8.30
C LEU A 177 -8.22 -5.39 9.54
N VAL A 178 -8.90 -4.24 9.43
CA VAL A 178 -9.76 -3.70 10.50
C VAL A 178 -11.00 -4.57 10.67
N ARG A 179 -11.66 -4.97 9.58
CA ARG A 179 -12.85 -5.82 9.61
C ARG A 179 -12.58 -7.21 10.18
N THR A 180 -11.41 -7.80 9.93
CA THR A 180 -11.01 -9.09 10.52
C THR A 180 -10.54 -8.98 11.97
N GLY A 181 -10.44 -7.77 12.53
CA GLY A 181 -10.01 -7.52 13.91
C GLY A 181 -8.51 -7.62 14.15
N ILE A 182 -7.72 -7.88 13.10
CA ILE A 182 -6.26 -8.06 13.16
C ILE A 182 -5.53 -6.72 13.32
N ARG A 183 -6.14 -5.65 12.82
CA ARG A 183 -5.69 -4.27 13.03
C ARG A 183 -6.78 -3.44 13.67
N SER A 184 -6.36 -2.53 14.55
CA SER A 184 -7.26 -1.58 15.20
C SER A 184 -7.62 -0.43 14.25
N ALA A 185 -8.85 0.08 14.36
CA ALA A 185 -9.28 1.34 13.74
C ALA A 185 -8.75 2.60 14.49
N ASP A 186 -8.03 2.41 15.59
CA ASP A 186 -7.40 3.50 16.34
C ASP A 186 -6.32 4.21 15.52
N LEU A 187 -6.46 5.53 15.39
CA LEU A 187 -5.58 6.38 14.60
C LEU A 187 -4.29 6.77 15.35
N GLY A 188 -4.24 6.63 16.67
CA GLY A 188 -3.08 7.01 17.47
C GLY A 188 -2.64 8.45 17.21
N ALA A 189 -1.40 8.64 16.76
CA ALA A 189 -0.85 9.96 16.46
C ALA A 189 -1.37 10.59 15.14
N ILE A 190 -2.12 9.85 14.32
CA ILE A 190 -2.73 10.36 13.09
C ILE A 190 -3.94 11.24 13.45
N ASN A 191 -3.88 12.52 13.07
CA ASN A 191 -4.98 13.47 13.22
C ASN A 191 -4.83 14.60 12.18
N ARG A 192 -5.82 15.49 12.08
CA ARG A 192 -5.86 16.58 11.08
C ARG A 192 -4.70 17.58 11.16
N THR A 193 -3.89 17.55 12.23
CA THR A 193 -2.71 18.40 12.35
C THR A 193 -1.45 17.67 11.87
N THR A 194 -1.31 16.38 12.18
CA THR A 194 -0.12 15.58 11.85
C THR A 194 -0.18 14.95 10.47
N VAL A 195 -1.39 14.64 10.01
CA VAL A 195 -1.72 14.23 8.64
C VAL A 195 -2.94 15.07 8.28
N PRO A 196 -2.77 16.24 7.65
CA PRO A 196 -3.91 17.11 7.37
C PRO A 196 -4.76 16.60 6.20
N PHE A 197 -4.17 15.76 5.35
CA PHE A 197 -4.82 15.20 4.17
C PHE A 197 -4.48 13.72 4.00
N TRP A 198 -5.51 12.87 3.91
CA TRP A 198 -5.38 11.46 3.57
C TRP A 198 -6.36 11.13 2.42
N ARG A 199 -5.81 10.75 1.27
CA ARG A 199 -6.57 10.21 0.13
C ARG A 199 -6.25 8.74 -0.06
N ASN A 200 -7.31 7.95 -0.25
CA ASN A 200 -7.21 6.54 -0.59
C ASN A 200 -7.73 6.31 -2.00
N VAL A 201 -6.90 5.74 -2.86
CA VAL A 201 -7.23 5.38 -4.23
C VAL A 201 -7.47 3.88 -4.31
N TYR A 202 -8.62 3.49 -4.85
CA TYR A 202 -9.02 2.10 -4.96
C TYR A 202 -9.76 1.81 -6.26
N ASP A 203 -9.64 0.57 -6.74
CA ASP A 203 -10.47 0.00 -7.80
C ASP A 203 -11.37 -1.07 -7.18
N THR A 204 -12.67 -1.06 -7.49
CA THR A 204 -13.62 -2.08 -6.99
C THR A 204 -13.39 -3.50 -7.53
N THR A 205 -12.54 -3.65 -8.54
CA THR A 205 -12.10 -4.94 -9.09
C THR A 205 -10.77 -5.40 -8.50
N ASP A 206 -10.12 -4.58 -7.67
CA ASP A 206 -8.95 -4.96 -6.90
C ASP A 206 -9.40 -5.75 -5.66
N PRO A 207 -9.03 -7.04 -5.51
CA PRO A 207 -9.40 -7.85 -4.36
C PRO A 207 -8.93 -7.25 -3.04
N VAL A 208 -7.79 -6.58 -3.07
CA VAL A 208 -7.07 -6.10 -1.88
C VAL A 208 -7.66 -4.79 -1.40
N ALA A 209 -7.99 -3.90 -2.33
CA ALA A 209 -8.38 -2.54 -2.05
C ALA A 209 -9.88 -2.40 -1.78
N ASP A 210 -10.22 -1.42 -0.95
CA ASP A 210 -11.57 -0.94 -0.72
C ASP A 210 -11.52 0.57 -0.42
N ALA A 211 -12.66 1.24 -0.48
CA ALA A 211 -12.84 2.51 0.22
C ALA A 211 -12.57 2.30 1.72
N ILE A 212 -11.64 3.03 2.33
CA ILE A 212 -11.19 2.80 3.71
C ILE A 212 -11.79 3.78 4.71
N GLY A 213 -12.36 4.91 4.28
CA GLY A 213 -13.04 5.88 5.15
C GLY A 213 -14.05 5.26 6.11
N PRO A 214 -14.89 4.29 5.69
CA PRO A 214 -15.81 3.59 6.60
C PRO A 214 -15.14 2.85 7.77
N ALA A 215 -13.86 2.47 7.65
CA ALA A 215 -13.11 1.85 8.74
C ALA A 215 -12.59 2.87 9.78
N PHE A 216 -12.56 4.17 9.43
CA PHE A 216 -12.01 5.25 10.24
C PHE A 216 -12.98 6.45 10.35
N PRO A 217 -14.19 6.27 10.90
CA PRO A 217 -15.28 7.28 10.84
C PRO A 217 -14.96 8.62 11.52
N GLY A 218 -13.92 8.68 12.38
CA GLY A 218 -13.49 9.91 13.06
C GLY A 218 -12.53 10.79 12.24
N TYR A 219 -12.14 10.37 11.04
CA TYR A 219 -11.15 11.07 10.22
C TYR A 219 -11.61 11.16 8.76
N PRO A 220 -11.47 12.34 8.11
CA PRO A 220 -11.98 12.57 6.76
C PRO A 220 -11.08 11.97 5.68
N ILE A 221 -11.10 10.65 5.51
CA ILE A 221 -10.37 10.03 4.39
C ILE A 221 -11.13 10.31 3.09
N GLU A 222 -10.43 10.84 2.09
CA GLU A 222 -10.96 11.01 0.74
C GLU A 222 -10.80 9.70 -0.05
N ASP A 223 -11.87 8.92 -0.17
CA ASP A 223 -11.88 7.71 -0.99
C ASP A 223 -12.16 8.06 -2.46
N MET A 224 -11.15 7.86 -3.31
CA MET A 224 -11.19 8.11 -4.75
C MET A 224 -11.22 6.77 -5.51
N PHE A 225 -12.34 6.52 -6.20
CA PHE A 225 -12.43 5.39 -7.11
C PHE A 225 -11.69 5.68 -8.43
N VAL A 226 -10.95 4.68 -8.92
CA VAL A 226 -10.38 4.66 -10.26
C VAL A 226 -10.69 3.33 -10.94
N ASN A 227 -10.81 3.37 -12.27
CA ASN A 227 -10.93 2.16 -13.08
C ASN A 227 -9.54 1.80 -13.63
N ASN A 228 -8.82 0.93 -12.93
CA ASN A 228 -7.52 0.39 -13.34
C ASN A 228 -7.66 -0.83 -14.25
N ALA A 229 -8.78 -1.55 -14.18
CA ALA A 229 -9.02 -2.80 -14.92
C ALA A 229 -9.20 -2.57 -16.43
N THR A 230 -8.11 -2.20 -17.11
CA THR A 230 -7.98 -2.24 -18.56
C THR A 230 -6.97 -3.31 -18.91
N LEU A 231 -7.42 -4.47 -19.39
CA LEU A 231 -6.50 -5.53 -19.87
C LEU A 231 -5.44 -4.91 -20.79
N PRO A 232 -4.12 -5.14 -20.58
CA PRO A 232 -3.49 -6.15 -19.70
C PRO A 232 -3.11 -5.66 -18.28
N ILE A 233 -3.55 -4.50 -17.84
CA ILE A 233 -3.19 -3.89 -16.54
C ILE A 233 -3.96 -4.58 -15.42
N SER A 234 -3.24 -5.04 -14.39
CA SER A 234 -3.85 -5.59 -13.17
C SER A 234 -4.61 -4.50 -12.44
N SER A 235 -5.78 -4.79 -11.87
CA SER A 235 -6.55 -3.81 -11.08
C SER A 235 -5.77 -3.29 -9.86
N HIS A 236 -4.75 -4.03 -9.41
CA HIS A 236 -3.83 -3.64 -8.35
C HIS A 236 -2.63 -2.79 -8.82
N ASP A 237 -2.47 -2.56 -10.13
CA ASP A 237 -1.44 -1.69 -10.71
C ASP A 237 -1.96 -0.26 -10.89
N TYR A 238 -1.88 0.52 -9.82
CA TYR A 238 -2.31 1.93 -9.80
C TYR A 238 -1.32 2.86 -10.52
N TRP A 239 -0.05 2.47 -10.64
CA TRP A 239 0.97 3.30 -11.27
C TRP A 239 0.86 3.30 -12.80
N GLY A 240 0.22 2.28 -13.37
CA GLY A 240 -0.15 2.24 -14.78
C GLY A 240 -1.33 3.14 -15.17
N ASN A 241 -2.06 3.72 -14.21
CA ASN A 241 -3.24 4.53 -14.47
C ASN A 241 -2.89 6.03 -14.61
N PRO A 242 -3.13 6.67 -15.77
CA PRO A 242 -2.85 8.09 -15.98
C PRO A 242 -3.55 9.02 -14.96
N GLN A 243 -4.80 8.72 -14.58
CA GLN A 243 -5.55 9.52 -13.61
C GLN A 243 -4.86 9.50 -12.23
N VAL A 244 -4.28 8.38 -11.84
CA VAL A 244 -3.54 8.25 -10.59
C VAL A 244 -2.23 9.04 -10.65
N LEU A 245 -1.51 8.95 -11.78
CA LEU A 245 -0.27 9.69 -11.99
C LEU A 245 -0.50 11.20 -12.01
N GLU A 246 -1.55 11.66 -12.70
CA GLU A 246 -1.97 13.07 -12.73
C GLU A 246 -2.31 13.56 -11.32
N MET A 247 -3.11 12.80 -10.57
CA MET A 247 -3.45 13.13 -9.19
C MET A 247 -2.19 13.27 -8.32
N ILE A 248 -1.26 12.31 -8.37
CA ILE A 248 -0.02 12.40 -7.59
C ILE A 248 0.83 13.60 -8.03
N ALA A 249 0.88 13.88 -9.34
CA ALA A 249 1.62 15.02 -9.87
C ALA A 249 1.03 16.36 -9.40
N GLU A 250 -0.31 16.51 -9.39
CA GLU A 250 -1.00 17.68 -8.83
C GLU A 250 -0.64 17.90 -7.36
N GLU A 251 -0.53 16.83 -6.58
CA GLU A 251 -0.15 16.96 -5.18
C GLU A 251 1.29 17.46 -4.97
N LEU A 252 2.17 17.16 -5.93
CA LEU A 252 3.60 17.49 -5.94
C LEU A 252 3.93 18.91 -6.45
N GLN A 253 3.04 19.55 -7.21
CA GLN A 253 3.19 20.95 -7.66
C GLN A 253 3.09 21.95 -6.50
#